data_AF-A0AAW4WJN0-F1
#
_entry.id   AF-A0AAW4WJN0-F1
#
_cell.length_a   1.000
_cell.length_b   1.000
_cell.length_c   1.000
_cell.angle_alpha   90.00
_cell.angle_beta   90.00
_cell.angle_gamma   90.00
#
_symmetry.space_group_name_H-M   'P 1'
#
loop_
_entity.id
_entity.type
_entity.pdbx_description
1 polymer ?
#
loop_
_entity_poly.entity_id
_entity_poly.type
_entity_poly.pdbx_seq_one_letter_code
_entity_poly.pdbx_strand_id
1 'polypeptide(L)'
;MNKLSKRMQAVAALVQNTTCLADVGCDHGYVPIYLIQSECIGHAIAMDVNRGPLLRAEEHIREVHLEDYIETRLSDGLTALAPSEADGVVIAGMGGVLTKRILAEHPEVWKKMNNLVLQPQSEIEEVRRYIYAEGFHIEEEDMVEEEGKYYVMLRCVPGKAAPLTDVAFRYGGYLLQTKNEILKQYLIKQRRQFSEILKKIEIQKLMPEQTVLQKPELLQQSATQQDELQQKEDGSTRRFERQKELQEKLAMIEEAERIMGENI
;
A
#
# COMPACT_ATOMS: atom_id res chain seq x y z
N MET A 1 -3.21 -22.27 18.54
CA MET A 1 -3.34 -21.48 17.30
C MET A 1 -2.22 -20.45 17.27
N ASN A 2 -1.54 -20.32 16.12
CA ASN A 2 -0.54 -19.26 15.96
C ASN A 2 -1.23 -17.90 15.97
N LYS A 3 -0.73 -17.00 16.82
CA LYS A 3 -1.18 -15.62 16.89
C LYS A 3 -0.99 -14.96 15.52
N LEU A 4 -2.01 -14.24 15.02
CA LEU A 4 -1.90 -13.43 13.80
C LEU A 4 -0.63 -12.56 13.85
N SER A 5 -0.01 -12.28 12.71
CA SER A 5 1.07 -11.29 12.65
C SER A 5 0.53 -9.91 13.07
N LYS A 6 1.39 -8.98 13.49
CA LYS A 6 0.98 -7.61 13.86
C LYS A 6 0.24 -6.94 12.69
N ARG A 7 0.73 -7.17 11.47
CA ARG A 7 0.06 -6.70 10.24
C ARG A 7 -1.35 -7.25 10.08
N MET A 8 -1.54 -8.55 10.26
CA MET A 8 -2.87 -9.17 10.11
C MET A 8 -3.80 -8.84 11.28
N GLN A 9 -3.27 -8.61 12.48
CA GLN A 9 -4.06 -8.09 13.62
C GLN A 9 -4.62 -6.70 13.33
N ALA A 10 -3.80 -5.80 12.77
CA ALA A 10 -4.26 -4.46 12.40
C ALA A 10 -5.33 -4.49 11.29
N VAL A 11 -5.19 -5.40 10.31
CA VAL A 11 -6.25 -5.65 9.31
C VAL A 11 -7.53 -6.13 10.00
N ALA A 12 -7.45 -7.16 10.85
CA ALA A 12 -8.62 -7.70 11.54
C ALA A 12 -9.30 -6.66 12.45
N ALA A 13 -8.53 -5.79 13.11
CA ALA A 13 -9.06 -4.75 13.99
C ALA A 13 -9.91 -3.69 13.26
N LEU A 14 -9.69 -3.51 11.95
CA LEU A 14 -10.50 -2.62 11.11
C LEU A 14 -11.78 -3.29 10.57
N VAL A 15 -12.00 -4.59 10.81
CA VAL A 15 -13.27 -5.22 10.43
C VAL A 15 -14.34 -4.85 11.45
N GLN A 16 -15.28 -4.00 11.04
CA GLN A 16 -16.39 -3.49 11.84
C GLN A 16 -17.67 -3.52 11.00
N ASN A 17 -18.84 -3.61 11.66
CA ASN A 17 -20.15 -3.58 11.00
C ASN A 17 -20.27 -4.60 9.85
N THR A 18 -19.73 -5.82 10.05
CA THR A 18 -19.69 -6.90 9.06
C THR A 18 -20.27 -8.16 9.68
N THR A 19 -21.27 -8.74 9.03
CA THR A 19 -21.89 -10.01 9.45
C THR A 19 -21.27 -11.18 8.70
N CYS A 20 -21.05 -11.02 7.39
CA CYS A 20 -20.46 -12.01 6.50
C CYS A 20 -19.29 -11.37 5.75
N LEU A 21 -18.08 -11.87 6.00
CA LEU A 21 -16.84 -11.34 5.42
C LEU A 21 -16.38 -12.17 4.21
N ALA A 22 -16.11 -11.52 3.08
CA ALA A 22 -15.28 -12.11 2.03
C ALA A 22 -13.79 -11.80 2.31
N ASP A 23 -12.95 -12.81 2.45
CA ASP A 23 -11.48 -12.65 2.59
C ASP A 23 -10.80 -13.03 1.27
N VAL A 24 -10.39 -12.03 0.48
CA VAL A 24 -9.85 -12.23 -0.87
C VAL A 24 -8.33 -12.31 -0.85
N GLY A 25 -7.80 -13.40 -1.40
CA GLY A 25 -6.40 -13.77 -1.31
C GLY A 25 -6.05 -14.34 0.06
N CYS A 26 -6.92 -15.18 0.61
CA CYS A 26 -6.80 -15.66 1.98
C CYS A 26 -5.48 -16.42 2.17
N ASP A 27 -4.61 -15.92 3.04
CA ASP A 27 -3.37 -16.59 3.38
C ASP A 27 -3.64 -17.61 4.49
N HIS A 28 -3.97 -18.84 4.09
CA HIS A 28 -4.25 -19.98 4.97
C HIS A 28 -5.44 -19.79 5.95
N GLY A 29 -6.36 -18.86 5.66
CA GLY A 29 -7.61 -18.69 6.42
C GLY A 29 -7.47 -18.06 7.81
N TYR A 30 -6.30 -17.52 8.18
CA TYR A 30 -6.08 -17.05 9.55
C TYR A 30 -6.95 -15.85 9.96
N VAL A 31 -7.17 -14.89 9.05
CA VAL A 31 -8.02 -13.71 9.32
C VAL A 31 -9.47 -14.09 9.60
N PRO A 32 -10.17 -14.86 8.73
CA PRO A 32 -11.56 -15.24 9.00
C PRO A 32 -11.68 -16.13 10.24
N ILE A 33 -10.74 -17.06 10.47
CA ILE A 33 -10.71 -17.86 11.71
C ILE A 33 -10.64 -16.95 12.94
N TYR A 34 -9.72 -16.00 12.96
CA TYR A 34 -9.56 -15.08 14.09
C TYR A 34 -10.82 -14.25 14.35
N LEU A 35 -11.45 -13.73 13.29
CA LEU A 35 -12.63 -12.89 13.41
C LEU A 35 -13.87 -13.66 13.89
N ILE A 36 -14.05 -14.92 13.46
CA ILE A 36 -15.11 -15.79 13.96
C ILE A 36 -14.88 -16.14 15.44
N GLN A 37 -13.66 -16.54 15.81
CA GLN A 37 -13.33 -16.87 17.21
C GLN A 37 -13.42 -15.67 18.16
N SER A 38 -13.23 -14.46 17.64
CA SER A 38 -13.35 -13.22 18.39
C SER A 38 -14.78 -12.66 18.36
N GLU A 39 -15.74 -13.40 17.79
CA GLU A 39 -17.15 -13.01 17.65
C GLU A 39 -17.35 -11.66 16.94
N CYS A 40 -16.39 -11.26 16.09
CA CYS A 40 -16.45 -10.00 15.35
C CYS A 40 -17.36 -10.11 14.11
N ILE A 41 -17.47 -11.31 13.54
CA ILE A 41 -18.30 -11.62 12.37
C ILE A 41 -19.03 -12.95 12.62
N GLY A 42 -20.11 -13.22 11.87
CA GLY A 42 -20.88 -14.46 12.00
C GLY A 42 -20.51 -15.53 10.98
N HIS A 43 -20.11 -15.12 9.76
CA HIS A 43 -19.70 -16.03 8.68
C HIS A 43 -18.54 -15.43 7.88
N ALA A 44 -17.79 -16.28 7.18
CA ALA A 44 -16.78 -15.84 6.24
C ALA A 44 -16.68 -16.73 4.99
N ILE A 45 -16.25 -16.13 3.89
CA ILE A 45 -15.92 -16.81 2.64
C ILE A 45 -14.45 -16.50 2.36
N ALA A 46 -13.58 -17.48 2.60
CA ALA A 46 -12.14 -17.40 2.37
C ALA A 46 -11.82 -17.78 0.92
N MET A 47 -11.31 -16.82 0.15
CA MET A 47 -11.20 -16.93 -1.30
C MET A 47 -9.75 -16.77 -1.75
N ASP A 48 -9.29 -17.62 -2.68
CA ASP A 48 -7.97 -17.49 -3.30
C ASP A 48 -8.00 -18.03 -4.74
N VAL A 49 -7.12 -17.54 -5.59
CA VAL A 49 -6.96 -18.03 -6.97
C VAL A 49 -6.20 -19.36 -7.02
N ASN A 50 -5.45 -19.67 -5.96
CA ASN A 50 -4.63 -20.85 -5.83
C ASN A 50 -5.29 -21.87 -4.89
N ARG A 51 -5.31 -23.14 -5.31
CA ARG A 51 -5.80 -24.24 -4.46
C ARG A 51 -4.94 -24.49 -3.23
N GLY A 52 -3.63 -24.23 -3.30
CA GLY A 52 -2.70 -24.50 -2.20
C GLY A 52 -3.07 -23.79 -0.88
N PRO A 53 -3.17 -22.45 -0.87
CA PRO A 53 -3.64 -21.68 0.29
C PRO A 53 -5.01 -22.13 0.80
N LEU A 54 -5.96 -22.43 -0.09
CA LEU A 54 -7.30 -22.89 0.29
C LEU A 54 -7.28 -24.25 0.99
N LEU A 55 -6.50 -25.22 0.51
CA LEU A 55 -6.36 -26.51 1.18
C LEU A 55 -5.82 -26.35 2.60
N ARG A 56 -4.87 -25.43 2.80
CA ARG A 56 -4.35 -25.08 4.13
C ARG A 56 -5.39 -24.37 4.99
N ALA A 57 -6.17 -23.46 4.40
CA ALA A 57 -7.28 -22.82 5.10
C ALA A 57 -8.29 -23.86 5.57
N GLU A 58 -8.69 -24.82 4.72
CA GLU A 58 -9.59 -25.91 5.08
C GLU A 58 -9.04 -26.80 6.19
N GLU A 59 -7.73 -27.10 6.19
CA GLU A 59 -7.06 -27.81 7.28
C GLU A 59 -7.20 -27.04 8.59
N HIS A 60 -6.83 -25.74 8.60
CA HIS A 60 -6.90 -24.92 9.80
C HIS A 60 -8.33 -24.72 10.31
N ILE A 61 -9.30 -24.50 9.42
CA ILE A 61 -10.72 -24.35 9.77
C ILE A 61 -11.24 -25.63 10.47
N ARG A 62 -10.90 -26.81 9.93
CA ARG A 62 -11.26 -28.10 10.52
C ARG A 62 -10.61 -28.35 11.88
N GLU A 63 -9.34 -27.96 12.03
CA GLU A 63 -8.62 -28.09 13.30
C GLU A 63 -9.27 -27.31 14.45
N VAL A 64 -10.03 -26.25 14.13
CA VAL A 64 -10.72 -25.42 15.12
C VAL A 64 -12.25 -25.50 15.05
N HIS A 65 -12.77 -26.46 14.30
CA HIS A 65 -14.20 -26.77 14.23
C HIS A 65 -15.08 -25.59 13.75
N LEU A 66 -14.63 -24.87 12.72
CA LEU A 66 -15.33 -23.71 12.16
C LEU A 66 -15.88 -23.94 10.75
N GLU A 67 -16.01 -25.20 10.31
CA GLU A 67 -16.46 -25.56 8.96
C GLU A 67 -17.88 -25.04 8.65
N ASP A 68 -18.73 -24.93 9.67
CA ASP A 68 -20.10 -24.40 9.53
C ASP A 68 -20.15 -22.86 9.37
N TYR A 69 -19.03 -22.17 9.65
CA TYR A 69 -18.96 -20.71 9.69
C TYR A 69 -18.06 -20.12 8.60
N ILE A 70 -17.11 -20.90 8.08
CA ILE A 70 -16.11 -20.45 7.11
C ILE A 70 -16.11 -21.37 5.89
N GLU A 71 -16.51 -20.83 4.75
CA GLU A 71 -16.43 -21.51 3.46
C GLU A 71 -15.09 -21.16 2.76
N THR A 72 -14.45 -22.14 2.12
CA THR A 72 -13.34 -21.88 1.20
C THR A 72 -13.80 -21.91 -0.25
N ARG A 73 -13.33 -20.96 -1.07
CA ARG A 73 -13.76 -20.84 -2.48
C ARG A 73 -12.61 -20.46 -3.42
N LEU A 74 -12.44 -21.24 -4.48
CA LEU A 74 -11.50 -20.91 -5.56
C LEU A 74 -12.04 -19.75 -6.39
N SER A 75 -11.34 -18.62 -6.42
CA SER A 75 -11.77 -17.40 -7.11
C SER A 75 -10.61 -16.52 -7.53
N ASP A 76 -10.69 -15.94 -8.74
CA ASP A 76 -9.86 -14.79 -9.10
C ASP A 76 -10.55 -13.51 -8.61
N GLY A 77 -10.01 -12.92 -7.54
CA GLY A 77 -10.62 -11.78 -6.88
C GLY A 77 -12.05 -12.07 -6.44
N LEU A 78 -12.98 -11.19 -6.83
CA LEU A 78 -14.40 -11.26 -6.46
C LEU A 78 -15.26 -12.09 -7.43
N THR A 79 -14.66 -12.74 -8.44
CA THR A 79 -15.40 -13.43 -9.52
C THR A 79 -16.43 -14.45 -9.00
N ALA A 80 -16.06 -15.24 -7.99
CA ALA A 80 -16.93 -16.29 -7.46
C ALA A 80 -17.81 -15.81 -6.29
N LEU A 81 -17.92 -14.51 -6.04
CA LEU A 81 -18.74 -13.92 -4.99
C LEU A 81 -19.99 -13.29 -5.60
N ALA A 82 -21.16 -13.73 -5.16
CA ALA A 82 -22.42 -13.17 -5.65
C ALA A 82 -22.70 -11.80 -4.98
N PRO A 83 -23.39 -10.87 -5.67
CA PRO A 83 -23.78 -9.60 -5.07
C PRO A 83 -24.63 -9.80 -3.80
N SER A 84 -24.24 -9.14 -2.71
CA SER A 84 -24.90 -9.22 -1.39
C SER A 84 -24.75 -10.56 -0.66
N GLU A 85 -23.86 -11.45 -1.13
CA GLU A 85 -23.48 -12.67 -0.41
C GLU A 85 -22.64 -12.38 0.84
N ALA A 86 -21.83 -11.33 0.77
CA ALA A 86 -21.07 -10.77 1.89
C ALA A 86 -21.38 -9.27 2.03
N ASP A 87 -21.34 -8.76 3.26
CA ASP A 87 -21.57 -7.34 3.59
C ASP A 87 -20.27 -6.59 3.92
N GLY A 88 -19.14 -7.30 3.99
CA GLY A 88 -17.80 -6.72 4.04
C GLY A 88 -16.76 -7.55 3.29
N VAL A 89 -15.63 -6.93 2.97
CA VAL A 89 -14.50 -7.60 2.29
C VAL A 89 -13.16 -7.17 2.88
N VAL A 90 -12.25 -8.13 3.01
CA VAL A 90 -10.82 -7.90 3.23
C VAL A 90 -10.06 -8.21 1.92
N ILE A 91 -9.20 -7.28 1.49
CA ILE A 91 -8.21 -7.51 0.43
C ILE A 91 -6.86 -7.08 0.99
N ALA A 92 -6.06 -8.05 1.46
CA ALA A 92 -4.84 -7.77 2.18
C ALA A 92 -3.60 -8.37 1.53
N GLY A 93 -2.47 -7.67 1.67
CA GLY A 93 -1.18 -8.18 1.22
C GLY A 93 -0.97 -8.14 -0.30
N MET A 94 -1.82 -7.45 -1.06
CA MET A 94 -1.70 -7.31 -2.53
C MET A 94 -1.11 -5.97 -2.93
N GLY A 95 -0.54 -5.87 -4.15
CA GLY A 95 -0.13 -4.58 -4.72
C GLY A 95 -1.33 -3.67 -5.04
N GLY A 96 -1.13 -2.36 -5.05
CA GLY A 96 -2.21 -1.39 -5.26
C GLY A 96 -2.90 -1.53 -6.63
N VAL A 97 -2.12 -1.80 -7.68
CA VAL A 97 -2.65 -2.07 -9.03
C VAL A 97 -3.59 -3.29 -9.03
N LEU A 98 -3.18 -4.39 -8.38
CA LEU A 98 -4.01 -5.60 -8.30
C LEU A 98 -5.26 -5.36 -7.45
N THR A 99 -5.12 -4.67 -6.32
CA THR A 99 -6.25 -4.30 -5.45
C THR A 99 -7.30 -3.52 -6.23
N LYS A 100 -6.88 -2.52 -7.02
CA LYS A 100 -7.76 -1.74 -7.88
C LYS A 100 -8.40 -2.61 -8.97
N ARG A 101 -7.66 -3.54 -9.58
CA ARG A 101 -8.19 -4.45 -10.60
C ARG A 101 -9.33 -5.30 -10.05
N ILE A 102 -9.10 -5.95 -8.90
CA ILE A 102 -10.10 -6.81 -8.23
C ILE A 102 -11.40 -6.05 -7.96
N LEU A 103 -11.30 -4.80 -7.50
CA LEU A 103 -12.47 -3.95 -7.27
C LEU A 103 -13.11 -3.50 -8.60
N ALA A 104 -12.31 -3.07 -9.58
CA ALA A 104 -12.81 -2.54 -10.84
C ALA A 104 -13.51 -3.59 -11.73
N GLU A 105 -13.15 -4.85 -11.61
CA GLU A 105 -13.75 -5.96 -12.36
C GLU A 105 -15.17 -6.32 -11.86
N HIS A 106 -15.46 -6.05 -10.57
CA HIS A 106 -16.71 -6.47 -9.92
C HIS A 106 -17.40 -5.38 -9.08
N PRO A 107 -17.65 -4.17 -9.63
CA PRO A 107 -18.31 -3.09 -8.89
C PRO A 107 -19.71 -3.45 -8.38
N GLU A 108 -20.43 -4.32 -9.08
CA GLU A 108 -21.76 -4.82 -8.71
C GLU A 108 -21.77 -5.64 -7.40
N VAL A 109 -20.62 -6.19 -7.02
CA VAL A 109 -20.42 -6.98 -5.80
C VAL A 109 -20.05 -6.08 -4.64
N TRP A 110 -18.88 -5.43 -4.69
CA TRP A 110 -18.33 -4.73 -3.52
C TRP A 110 -19.02 -3.40 -3.21
N LYS A 111 -19.61 -2.70 -4.19
CA LYS A 111 -20.27 -1.41 -3.93
C LYS A 111 -21.54 -1.52 -3.08
N LYS A 112 -22.04 -2.74 -2.86
CA LYS A 112 -23.15 -3.02 -1.96
C LYS A 112 -22.71 -3.32 -0.52
N MET A 113 -21.40 -3.47 -0.30
CA MET A 113 -20.84 -3.77 1.01
C MET A 113 -20.77 -2.52 1.87
N ASN A 114 -20.89 -2.73 3.18
CA ASN A 114 -20.83 -1.67 4.19
C ASN A 114 -19.38 -1.34 4.58
N ASN A 115 -18.48 -2.31 4.44
CA ASN A 115 -17.11 -2.20 4.93
C ASN A 115 -16.10 -2.88 3.99
N LEU A 116 -15.09 -2.14 3.56
CA LEU A 116 -13.95 -2.65 2.81
C LEU A 116 -12.68 -2.41 3.61
N VAL A 117 -12.00 -3.48 4.02
CA VAL A 117 -10.69 -3.40 4.64
C VAL A 117 -9.61 -3.73 3.61
N LEU A 118 -8.80 -2.74 3.26
CA LEU A 118 -7.79 -2.87 2.21
C LEU A 118 -6.40 -2.69 2.81
N GLN A 119 -5.48 -3.61 2.50
CA GLN A 119 -4.06 -3.52 2.90
C GLN A 119 -3.19 -3.61 1.64
N PRO A 120 -3.13 -2.54 0.81
CA PRO A 120 -2.24 -2.51 -0.35
C PRO A 120 -0.77 -2.41 0.09
N GLN A 121 0.12 -3.14 -0.59
CA GLN A 121 1.57 -3.11 -0.35
C GLN A 121 2.31 -2.08 -1.22
N SER A 122 1.65 -1.50 -2.21
CA SER A 122 2.22 -0.56 -3.18
C SER A 122 1.13 0.38 -3.72
N GLU A 123 1.52 1.48 -4.39
CA GLU A 123 0.60 2.48 -4.99
C GLU A 123 -0.54 2.92 -4.04
N ILE A 124 -0.23 3.06 -2.74
CA ILE A 124 -1.23 3.31 -1.68
C ILE A 124 -2.02 4.59 -1.99
N GLU A 125 -1.34 5.64 -2.44
CA GLU A 125 -1.94 6.91 -2.88
C GLU A 125 -3.02 6.69 -3.97
N GLU A 126 -2.73 5.85 -4.96
CA GLU A 126 -3.63 5.54 -6.06
C GLU A 126 -4.83 4.71 -5.61
N VAL A 127 -4.65 3.82 -4.63
CA VAL A 127 -5.75 3.08 -4.01
C VAL A 127 -6.67 4.04 -3.28
N ARG A 128 -6.13 4.98 -2.48
CA ARG A 128 -6.93 6.01 -1.81
C ARG A 128 -7.73 6.84 -2.82
N ARG A 129 -7.08 7.34 -3.87
CA ARG A 129 -7.75 8.12 -4.94
C ARG A 129 -8.86 7.32 -5.62
N TYR A 130 -8.62 6.04 -5.90
CA TYR A 130 -9.61 5.15 -6.50
C TYR A 130 -10.85 4.98 -5.62
N ILE A 131 -10.67 4.70 -4.33
CA ILE A 131 -11.79 4.55 -3.37
C ILE A 131 -12.68 5.79 -3.35
N TYR A 132 -12.08 6.99 -3.30
CA TYR A 132 -12.82 8.26 -3.34
C TYR A 132 -13.55 8.48 -4.67
N ALA A 133 -12.93 8.11 -5.80
CA ALA A 133 -13.54 8.23 -7.12
C ALA A 133 -14.77 7.30 -7.28
N GLU A 134 -14.76 6.15 -6.61
CA GLU A 134 -15.82 5.15 -6.68
C GLU A 134 -17.00 5.41 -5.72
N GLY A 135 -16.98 6.54 -5.00
CA GLY A 135 -18.08 6.95 -4.10
C GLY A 135 -17.99 6.38 -2.69
N PHE A 136 -16.79 5.95 -2.29
CA PHE A 136 -16.46 5.53 -0.93
C PHE A 136 -15.52 6.56 -0.31
N HIS A 137 -15.30 6.46 1.00
CA HIS A 137 -14.27 7.23 1.68
C HIS A 137 -13.60 6.36 2.74
N ILE A 138 -12.42 6.80 3.16
CA ILE A 138 -11.66 6.14 4.21
C ILE A 138 -12.13 6.72 5.54
N GLU A 139 -12.77 5.89 6.36
CA GLU A 139 -13.27 6.28 7.68
C GLU A 139 -12.20 6.11 8.76
N GLU A 140 -11.33 5.10 8.60
CA GLU A 140 -10.27 4.77 9.55
C GLU A 140 -9.04 4.22 8.81
N GLU A 141 -7.85 4.51 9.32
CA GLU A 141 -6.60 3.95 8.84
C GLU A 141 -5.74 3.53 10.03
N ASP A 142 -4.93 2.48 9.84
CA ASP A 142 -3.82 2.18 10.74
C ASP A 142 -2.54 2.01 9.93
N MET A 143 -1.41 2.17 10.62
CA MET A 143 -0.09 1.94 10.10
C MET A 143 0.74 1.16 11.11
N VAL A 144 1.33 0.07 10.67
CA VAL A 144 2.16 -0.79 11.52
C VAL A 144 3.53 -1.02 10.91
N GLU A 145 4.53 -1.07 11.79
CA GLU A 145 5.88 -1.52 11.46
C GLU A 145 6.04 -2.99 11.90
N GLU A 146 6.46 -3.85 10.97
CA GLU A 146 6.75 -5.28 11.18
C GLU A 146 7.98 -5.64 10.34
N GLU A 147 9.03 -6.17 10.98
CA GLU A 147 10.30 -6.57 10.35
C GLU A 147 10.98 -5.47 9.51
N GLY A 148 10.97 -4.22 9.99
CA GLY A 148 11.57 -3.05 9.35
C GLY A 148 10.77 -2.49 8.18
N LYS A 149 9.61 -3.09 7.87
CA LYS A 149 8.68 -2.69 6.81
C LYS A 149 7.45 -2.00 7.42
N TYR A 150 6.91 -1.04 6.67
CA TYR A 150 5.74 -0.27 7.07
C TYR A 150 4.55 -0.68 6.21
N TYR A 151 3.44 -0.98 6.86
CA TYR A 151 2.20 -1.42 6.24
C TYR A 151 1.09 -0.48 6.62
N VAL A 152 0.27 -0.11 5.63
CA VAL A 152 -0.94 0.69 5.82
C VAL A 152 -2.14 -0.20 5.54
N MET A 153 -3.17 -0.04 6.36
CA MET A 153 -4.48 -0.64 6.19
C MET A 153 -5.56 0.43 6.28
N LEU A 154 -6.57 0.30 5.43
CA LEU A 154 -7.62 1.28 5.18
C LEU A 154 -8.96 0.63 5.48
N ARG A 155 -9.82 1.29 6.26
CA ARG A 155 -11.24 0.96 6.39
C ARG A 155 -12.05 1.93 5.55
N CYS A 156 -12.63 1.42 4.47
CA CYS A 156 -13.38 2.21 3.51
C CYS A 156 -14.87 1.89 3.61
N VAL A 157 -15.71 2.91 3.63
CA VAL A 157 -17.17 2.81 3.77
C VAL A 157 -17.89 3.60 2.68
N PRO A 158 -19.11 3.22 2.29
CA PRO A 158 -19.85 3.93 1.24
C PRO A 158 -20.17 5.36 1.67
N GLY A 159 -20.16 6.28 0.71
CA GLY A 159 -20.51 7.68 0.92
C GLY A 159 -19.39 8.63 0.51
N LYS A 160 -19.77 9.90 0.34
CA LYS A 160 -18.84 10.95 -0.09
C LYS A 160 -18.29 11.69 1.11
N ALA A 161 -16.98 11.80 1.19
CA ALA A 161 -16.28 12.72 2.07
C ALA A 161 -15.75 13.92 1.29
N ALA A 162 -15.27 14.94 2.01
CA ALA A 162 -14.57 16.06 1.38
C ALA A 162 -13.32 15.55 0.64
N PRO A 163 -12.94 16.18 -0.50
CA PRO A 163 -11.69 15.87 -1.18
C PRO A 163 -10.50 16.01 -0.24
N LEU A 164 -9.57 15.06 -0.31
CA LEU A 164 -8.31 15.11 0.43
C LEU A 164 -7.29 15.98 -0.32
N THR A 165 -6.35 16.55 0.42
CA THR A 165 -5.14 17.16 -0.16
C THR A 165 -4.21 16.05 -0.68
N ASP A 166 -3.26 16.40 -1.55
CA ASP A 166 -2.27 15.43 -2.06
C ASP A 166 -1.44 14.80 -0.92
N VAL A 167 -1.12 15.58 0.12
CA VAL A 167 -0.42 15.09 1.32
C VAL A 167 -1.26 14.05 2.06
N ALA A 168 -2.58 14.27 2.18
CA ALA A 168 -3.49 13.32 2.80
C ALA A 168 -3.70 12.07 1.93
N PHE A 169 -3.75 12.19 0.60
CA PHE A 169 -3.73 11.01 -0.28
C PHE A 169 -2.43 10.22 -0.15
N ARG A 170 -1.29 10.90 0.02
CA ARG A 170 0.02 10.26 0.11
C ARG A 170 0.24 9.55 1.45
N TYR A 171 -0.04 10.23 2.56
CA TYR A 171 0.30 9.75 3.91
C TYR A 171 -0.88 9.25 4.74
N GLY A 172 -2.11 9.43 4.25
CA GLY A 172 -3.33 9.03 4.97
C GLY A 172 -3.92 10.17 5.77
N GLY A 173 -5.07 10.68 5.35
CA GLY A 173 -5.75 11.78 6.03
C GLY A 173 -6.08 11.45 7.49
N TYR A 174 -6.51 10.22 7.75
CA TYR A 174 -6.82 9.77 9.11
C TYR A 174 -5.53 9.66 9.95
N LEU A 175 -4.46 9.07 9.39
CA LEU A 175 -3.17 8.92 10.08
C LEU A 175 -2.54 10.27 10.46
N LEU A 176 -2.67 11.27 9.59
CA LEU A 176 -2.20 12.63 9.85
C LEU A 176 -3.00 13.30 10.97
N GLN A 177 -4.33 13.22 10.91
CA GLN A 177 -5.23 13.85 11.89
C GLN A 177 -5.09 13.21 13.28
N THR A 178 -4.95 11.89 13.33
CA THR A 178 -4.76 11.13 14.59
C THR A 178 -3.32 11.14 15.08
N LYS A 179 -2.40 11.73 14.31
CA LYS A 179 -0.96 11.82 14.63
C LYS A 179 -0.35 10.44 14.90
N ASN A 180 -0.61 9.49 13.99
CA ASN A 180 -0.16 8.12 14.15
C ASN A 180 1.37 8.04 14.34
N GLU A 181 1.81 7.40 15.42
CA GLU A 181 3.23 7.35 15.81
C GLU A 181 4.09 6.55 14.82
N ILE A 182 3.51 5.54 14.16
CA ILE A 182 4.21 4.76 13.14
C ILE A 182 4.36 5.56 11.85
N LEU A 183 3.36 6.37 11.48
CA LEU A 183 3.49 7.34 10.40
C LEU A 183 4.62 8.34 10.71
N LYS A 184 4.70 8.87 11.92
CA LYS A 184 5.79 9.76 12.34
C LYS A 184 7.17 9.12 12.13
N GLN A 185 7.35 7.89 12.60
CA GLN A 185 8.60 7.14 12.40
C GLN A 185 8.91 6.93 10.92
N TYR A 186 7.89 6.61 10.11
CA TYR A 186 8.03 6.47 8.67
C TYR A 186 8.48 7.79 8.02
N LEU A 187 7.85 8.92 8.35
CA LEU A 187 8.20 10.24 7.82
C LEU A 187 9.66 10.60 8.16
N ILE A 188 10.10 10.40 9.41
CA ILE A 188 11.49 10.62 9.83
C ILE A 188 12.46 9.76 9.01
N LYS A 189 12.16 8.47 8.83
CA LYS A 189 12.97 7.54 8.04
C LYS A 189 13.07 7.98 6.59
N GLN A 190 11.93 8.33 5.97
CA GLN A 190 11.87 8.80 4.59
C GLN A 190 12.62 10.12 4.40
N ARG A 191 12.45 11.09 5.32
CA ARG A 191 13.14 12.38 5.31
C ARG A 191 14.65 12.16 5.31
N ARG A 192 15.14 11.37 6.26
CA ARG A 192 16.57 11.01 6.34
C ARG A 192 17.07 10.39 5.04
N GLN A 193 16.35 9.40 4.51
CA GLN A 193 16.73 8.72 3.26
C GLN A 193 16.82 9.70 2.10
N PHE A 194 15.80 10.54 1.90
CA PHE A 194 15.78 11.51 0.79
C PHE A 194 16.85 12.59 0.94
N SER A 195 17.04 13.13 2.15
CA SER A 195 18.11 14.10 2.42
C SER A 195 19.51 13.52 2.17
N GLU A 196 19.76 12.27 2.57
CA GLU A 196 21.04 11.60 2.30
C GLU A 196 21.28 11.39 0.79
N ILE A 197 20.24 11.03 0.03
CA ILE A 197 20.33 10.89 -1.42
C ILE A 197 20.59 12.25 -2.09
N LEU A 198 19.89 13.31 -1.67
CA LEU A 198 20.09 14.67 -2.18
C LEU A 198 21.51 15.18 -1.93
N LYS A 199 22.03 15.02 -0.72
CA LYS A 199 23.42 15.39 -0.39
C LYS A 199 24.43 14.68 -1.29
N LYS A 200 24.22 13.39 -1.56
CA LYS A 200 25.07 12.62 -2.49
C LYS A 200 25.01 13.18 -3.92
N ILE A 201 23.82 13.55 -4.40
CA ILE A 201 23.64 14.18 -5.72
C ILE A 201 24.34 15.54 -5.78
N GLU A 202 24.26 16.35 -4.72
CA GLU A 202 24.92 17.66 -4.64
C GLU A 202 26.45 17.56 -4.62
N ILE A 203 27.01 16.62 -3.84
CA ILE A 203 28.47 16.37 -3.81
C ILE A 203 28.98 15.95 -5.20
N GLN A 204 28.23 15.09 -5.90
CA GLN A 204 28.58 14.69 -7.27
C GLN A 204 28.53 15.85 -8.28
N LYS A 205 27.79 16.93 -8.03
CA LYS A 205 27.85 18.15 -8.84
C LYS A 205 29.10 18.98 -8.55
N LEU A 206 29.55 18.99 -7.30
CA LEU A 206 30.70 19.78 -6.84
C LEU A 206 32.04 19.12 -7.19
N MET A 207 32.05 17.81 -7.45
CA MET A 207 33.20 17.07 -7.97
C MET A 207 33.01 16.82 -9.47
N PRO A 208 33.44 17.72 -10.37
CA PRO A 208 33.51 17.37 -11.78
C PRO A 208 34.43 16.16 -11.95
N GLU A 209 34.13 15.29 -12.92
CA GLU A 209 34.93 14.11 -13.29
C GLU A 209 36.41 14.50 -13.55
N GLN A 210 37.24 14.57 -12.50
CA GLN A 210 38.68 14.67 -12.64
C GLN A 210 39.27 13.27 -12.73
N THR A 211 39.06 12.57 -13.84
CA THR A 211 39.99 11.52 -14.30
C THR A 211 39.87 11.23 -15.80
N VAL A 212 40.19 12.18 -16.68
CA VAL A 212 40.89 11.89 -17.96
C VAL A 212 41.79 13.07 -18.32
N LEU A 213 42.87 13.26 -17.56
CA LEU A 213 44.02 14.03 -18.01
C LEU A 213 45.24 13.12 -17.94
N GLN A 214 45.37 12.27 -18.96
CA GLN A 214 46.65 11.81 -19.51
C GLN A 214 46.37 10.99 -20.78
N LYS A 215 46.29 11.68 -21.92
CA LYS A 215 46.97 11.31 -23.18
C LYS A 215 46.65 12.38 -24.24
N PRO A 216 47.63 13.21 -24.64
CA PRO A 216 47.48 14.05 -25.81
C PRO A 216 47.82 13.21 -27.04
N GLU A 217 46.82 12.58 -27.67
CA GLU A 217 47.00 12.08 -29.03
C GLU A 217 45.66 11.84 -29.75
N LEU A 218 45.54 12.55 -30.88
CA LEU A 218 44.80 12.21 -32.10
C LEU A 218 43.32 12.63 -32.21
N LEU A 219 43.18 13.78 -32.87
CA LEU A 219 42.11 14.13 -33.80
C LEU A 219 41.72 12.93 -34.67
N GLN A 220 40.59 12.29 -34.37
CA GLN A 220 39.66 11.64 -35.31
C GLN A 220 38.58 10.95 -34.49
N GLN A 221 37.40 11.57 -34.32
CA GLN A 221 36.11 10.92 -34.01
C GLN A 221 35.02 11.97 -33.72
N SER A 222 34.27 12.38 -34.76
CA SER A 222 33.13 13.30 -34.63
C SER A 222 31.82 12.62 -34.21
N ALA A 223 31.71 11.29 -34.36
CA ALA A 223 30.53 10.51 -33.93
C ALA A 223 30.56 10.20 -32.42
N THR A 224 31.71 9.80 -31.89
CA THR A 224 31.86 9.42 -30.47
C THR A 224 31.74 10.61 -29.53
N GLN A 225 32.15 11.81 -29.94
CA GLN A 225 31.97 13.03 -29.14
C GLN A 225 30.50 13.45 -29.02
N GLN A 226 29.70 13.27 -30.07
CA GLN A 226 28.26 13.58 -30.04
C GLN A 226 27.52 12.60 -29.13
N ASP A 227 27.83 11.31 -29.22
CA ASP A 227 27.26 10.28 -28.34
C ASP A 227 27.66 10.50 -26.87
N GLU A 228 28.91 10.88 -26.59
CA GLU A 228 29.38 11.20 -25.24
C GLU A 228 28.73 12.48 -24.66
N LEU A 229 28.54 13.51 -25.48
CA LEU A 229 27.83 14.73 -25.10
C LEU A 229 26.36 14.44 -24.81
N GLN A 230 25.71 13.64 -25.65
CA GLN A 230 24.30 13.27 -25.50
C GLN A 230 24.06 12.37 -24.28
N GLN A 231 24.98 11.43 -23.98
CA GLN A 231 24.94 10.64 -22.74
C GLN A 231 25.18 11.49 -21.49
N LYS A 232 26.06 12.50 -21.56
CA LYS A 232 26.27 13.46 -20.47
C LYS A 232 25.04 14.35 -20.26
N GLU A 233 24.40 14.80 -21.33
CA GLU A 233 23.16 15.58 -21.26
C GLU A 233 21.99 14.75 -20.68
N ASP A 234 21.79 13.51 -21.14
CA ASP A 234 20.77 12.60 -20.61
C ASP A 234 21.02 12.28 -19.12
N GLY A 235 22.28 12.01 -18.75
CA GLY A 235 22.68 11.84 -17.36
C GLY A 235 22.45 13.08 -16.48
N SER A 236 22.70 14.27 -17.03
CA SER A 236 22.46 15.54 -16.32
C SER A 236 20.96 15.83 -16.13
N THR A 237 20.15 15.52 -17.14
CA THR A 237 18.70 15.70 -17.15
C THR A 237 18.04 14.77 -16.14
N ARG A 238 18.37 13.47 -16.18
CA ARG A 238 17.86 12.49 -15.19
C ARG A 238 18.24 12.85 -13.76
N ARG A 239 19.45 13.40 -13.54
CA ARG A 239 19.87 13.88 -12.21
C ARG A 239 19.06 15.09 -11.75
N PHE A 240 18.78 16.03 -12.65
CA PHE A 240 17.95 17.20 -12.35
C PHE A 240 16.51 16.81 -12.00
N GLU A 241 15.90 15.93 -12.80
CA GLU A 241 14.55 15.40 -12.54
C GLU A 241 14.48 14.68 -11.20
N ARG A 242 15.44 13.79 -10.92
CA ARG A 242 15.51 13.08 -9.64
C ARG A 242 15.69 14.03 -8.45
N GLN A 243 16.46 15.11 -8.61
CA GLN A 243 16.61 16.12 -7.55
C GLN A 243 15.28 16.82 -7.28
N LYS A 244 14.59 17.25 -8.34
CA LYS A 244 13.27 17.90 -8.22
C LYS A 244 12.25 16.98 -7.55
N GLU A 245 12.20 15.72 -7.96
CA GLU A 245 11.32 14.71 -7.36
C GLU A 245 11.61 14.52 -5.85
N LEU A 246 12.88 14.46 -5.45
CA LEU A 246 13.26 14.34 -4.04
C LEU A 246 12.92 15.59 -3.23
N GLN A 247 13.06 16.78 -3.82
CA GLN A 247 12.66 18.04 -3.18
C GLN A 247 11.14 18.11 -2.97
N GLU A 248 10.36 17.70 -3.96
CA GLU A 248 8.89 17.60 -3.85
C GLU A 248 8.49 16.60 -2.76
N LYS A 249 9.15 15.44 -2.69
CA LYS A 249 8.92 14.46 -1.63
C LYS A 249 9.26 15.00 -0.24
N LEU A 250 10.32 15.79 -0.10
CA LEU A 250 10.65 16.43 1.17
C LEU A 250 9.62 17.49 1.56
N ALA A 251 9.18 18.33 0.62
CA ALA A 251 8.14 19.32 0.87
C ALA A 251 6.82 18.67 1.31
N MET A 252 6.46 17.52 0.71
CA MET A 252 5.30 16.72 1.14
C MET A 252 5.46 16.17 2.56
N ILE A 253 6.67 15.78 2.97
CA ILE A 253 6.96 15.34 4.35
C ILE A 253 6.85 16.52 5.31
N GLU A 254 7.46 17.65 5.00
CA GLU A 254 7.41 18.86 5.84
C GLU A 254 5.96 19.31 6.08
N GLU A 255 5.13 19.27 5.04
CA GLU A 255 3.71 19.58 5.15
C GLU A 255 2.94 18.54 5.99
N ALA A 256 3.28 17.25 5.88
CA ALA A 256 2.72 16.21 6.74
C ALA A 256 3.10 16.42 8.23
N GLU A 257 4.36 16.72 8.51
CA GLU A 257 4.87 17.04 9.86
C GLU A 257 4.14 18.27 10.43
N ARG A 258 3.94 19.31 9.60
CA ARG A 258 3.18 20.50 9.97
C ARG A 258 1.72 20.19 10.33
N ILE A 259 1.04 19.36 9.54
CA ILE A 259 -0.34 18.92 9.82
C ILE A 259 -0.42 18.15 11.14
N MET A 260 0.55 17.28 11.41
CA MET A 260 0.64 16.53 12.67
C MET A 260 0.97 17.44 13.88
N GLY A 261 1.34 18.71 13.65
CA GLY A 261 1.73 19.65 14.69
C GLY A 261 3.06 19.27 15.35
N GLU A 262 3.92 18.59 14.59
CA GLU A 262 5.23 18.14 15.02
C GLU A 262 6.29 19.07 14.41
N ASN A 263 7.12 19.68 15.25
CA ASN A 263 8.37 20.31 14.79
C ASN A 263 9.46 19.22 14.84
N ILE A 264 9.51 18.36 13.82
CA ILE A 264 10.49 17.25 13.71
C ILE A 264 11.83 17.73 13.16
#